data_AF-A0A672FTB2-F1
#
_entry.id   AF-A0A672FTB2-F1
#
_cell.length_a   1.000
_cell.length_b   1.000
_cell.length_c   1.000
_cell.angle_alpha   90.00
_cell.angle_beta   90.00
_cell.angle_gamma   90.00
#
_symmetry.space_group_name_H-M   'P 1'
#
loop_
_entity.id
_entity.type
_entity.pdbx_description
1 polymer ?
#
loop_
_entity_poly.entity_id
_entity_poly.type
_entity_poly.pdbx_seq_one_letter_code
_entity_poly.pdbx_strand_id
1 'polypeptide(L)'
;MLVVAVLLFALSSGVTSLDKLNMCMDAKHHKVEPGPEGQLYSQCAPWKDNACCTANTSQEAHEDHSYLYNFNWNHCGPMREECKRHFIQDTCFYECSPHLGPWIQQVDQSWRKERILNVPLCKEDCESCMVLHKEEYFFYYLYGNKCPSESKCRKWTEVFPTAKDMCEKIWSNSYLYTDLNKTSGLCMQMWFDGPNPNKKVAEYYLENAQHRHTFTPITLIFLTVSTFFVTMLSD
;
A
#
# COMPACT_ATOMS: atom_id res chain seq x y z
N MET A 1 -0.95 -38.15 -23.93
CA MET A 1 0.24 -37.27 -23.83
C MET A 1 -0.12 -35.78 -23.86
N LEU A 2 -1.06 -35.33 -24.70
CA LEU A 2 -1.49 -33.92 -24.74
C LEU A 2 -2.16 -33.44 -23.42
N VAL A 3 -2.96 -34.30 -22.79
CA VAL A 3 -3.68 -33.99 -21.52
C VAL A 3 -2.72 -33.78 -20.34
N VAL A 4 -1.61 -34.53 -20.30
CA VAL A 4 -0.58 -34.39 -19.25
C VAL A 4 0.21 -33.10 -19.44
N ALA A 5 0.44 -32.66 -20.68
CA ALA A 5 1.09 -31.39 -20.97
C ALA A 5 0.20 -30.18 -20.58
N VAL A 6 -1.11 -30.26 -20.77
CA VAL A 6 -2.06 -29.20 -20.35
C VAL A 6 -2.16 -29.08 -18.82
N LEU A 7 -2.14 -30.21 -18.10
CA LEU A 7 -2.12 -30.21 -16.63
C LEU A 7 -0.81 -29.66 -16.05
N LEU A 8 0.33 -29.86 -16.73
CA LEU A 8 1.62 -29.30 -16.33
C LEU A 8 1.75 -27.80 -16.66
N PHE A 9 1.04 -27.29 -17.67
CA PHE A 9 0.98 -25.85 -17.97
C PHE A 9 0.10 -25.05 -17.01
N ALA A 10 -0.83 -25.69 -16.28
CA ALA A 10 -1.65 -25.03 -15.26
C ALA A 10 -0.89 -24.75 -13.95
N LEU A 11 0.35 -25.24 -13.81
CA LEU A 11 1.28 -24.92 -12.73
C LEU A 11 2.15 -23.68 -13.03
N SER A 12 1.77 -22.87 -14.03
CA SER A 12 2.48 -21.65 -14.39
C SER A 12 2.40 -20.62 -13.26
N SER A 13 3.48 -20.51 -12.48
CA SER A 13 4.00 -19.28 -11.83
C SER A 13 2.96 -18.27 -11.36
N GLY A 14 2.01 -18.72 -10.54
CA GLY A 14 1.17 -17.81 -9.78
C GLY A 14 1.87 -17.47 -8.48
N VAL A 15 2.12 -16.18 -8.22
CA VAL A 15 2.42 -15.69 -6.86
C VAL A 15 1.31 -16.22 -5.96
N THR A 16 1.65 -17.08 -5.01
CA THR A 16 0.66 -17.65 -4.09
C THR A 16 0.14 -16.55 -3.17
N SER A 17 -1.07 -16.70 -2.61
CA SER A 17 -1.56 -15.73 -1.62
C SER A 17 -0.59 -15.58 -0.44
N LEU A 18 0.12 -16.66 -0.08
CA LEU A 18 1.11 -16.68 0.97
C LEU A 18 2.31 -15.79 0.65
N ASP A 19 2.75 -15.76 -0.62
CA ASP A 19 3.85 -14.90 -1.06
C ASP A 19 3.51 -13.42 -0.88
N LYS A 20 2.22 -13.04 -0.96
CA LYS A 20 1.78 -11.65 -0.75
C LYS A 20 1.62 -11.24 0.71
N LEU A 21 1.66 -12.18 1.65
CA LEU A 21 1.49 -11.87 3.06
C LEU A 21 2.73 -11.18 3.66
N ASN A 22 3.91 -11.55 3.17
CA ASN A 22 5.20 -11.09 3.70
C ASN A 22 6.14 -10.79 2.53
N MET A 23 5.92 -9.65 1.86
CA MET A 23 6.70 -9.24 0.70
C MET A 23 6.99 -7.74 0.71
N CYS A 24 8.02 -7.37 -0.04
CA CYS A 24 8.34 -5.98 -0.35
C CYS A 24 7.92 -5.67 -1.79
N MET A 25 7.46 -4.45 -2.03
CA MET A 25 7.15 -3.99 -3.40
C MET A 25 8.44 -3.62 -4.14
N ASP A 26 8.49 -3.81 -5.45
CA ASP A 26 9.57 -3.32 -6.32
C ASP A 26 9.41 -1.81 -6.58
N ALA A 27 9.68 -1.01 -5.54
CA ALA A 27 9.76 0.44 -5.62
C ALA A 27 11.20 0.93 -5.38
N LYS A 28 11.37 2.23 -5.16
CA LYS A 28 12.68 2.89 -5.30
C LYS A 28 13.71 2.46 -4.25
N HIS A 29 13.28 2.24 -2.99
CA HIS A 29 14.18 2.03 -1.84
C HIS A 29 13.86 0.78 -1.03
N HIS A 30 12.90 -0.02 -1.47
CA HIS A 30 12.55 -1.29 -0.83
C HIS A 30 13.67 -2.31 -1.04
N LYS A 31 13.89 -3.14 -0.02
CA LYS A 31 14.63 -4.39 -0.15
C LYS A 31 13.85 -5.37 -1.03
N VAL A 32 14.53 -6.41 -1.51
CA VAL A 32 13.90 -7.49 -2.29
C VAL A 32 12.97 -8.32 -1.41
N GLU A 33 13.39 -8.64 -0.18
CA GLU A 33 12.62 -9.45 0.77
C GLU A 33 12.58 -8.81 2.15
N PRO A 34 11.49 -9.02 2.92
CA PRO A 34 11.43 -8.59 4.30
C PRO A 34 12.48 -9.27 5.17
N GLY A 35 12.95 -8.58 6.20
CA GLY A 35 13.80 -9.18 7.21
C GLY A 35 14.07 -8.26 8.38
N PRO A 36 14.65 -8.78 9.48
CA PRO A 36 14.97 -7.99 10.66
C PRO A 36 15.98 -6.88 10.35
N GLU A 37 15.70 -5.69 10.87
CA GLU A 37 16.46 -4.46 10.76
C GLU A 37 16.51 -3.80 12.15
N GLY A 38 17.35 -4.33 13.05
CA GLY A 38 17.40 -3.89 14.46
C GLY A 38 17.80 -2.42 14.67
N GLN A 39 18.19 -1.71 13.61
CA GLN A 39 18.69 -0.33 13.61
C GLN A 39 17.71 0.68 13.00
N LEU A 40 16.43 0.32 12.79
CA LEU A 40 15.46 1.28 12.27
C LEU A 40 15.30 2.49 13.20
N TYR A 41 15.38 3.67 12.60
CA TYR A 41 15.46 4.93 13.30
C TYR A 41 14.08 5.44 13.76
N SER A 42 14.00 5.86 15.02
CA SER A 42 12.90 6.63 15.61
C SER A 42 11.50 6.07 15.24
N GLN A 43 10.71 6.78 14.43
CA GLN A 43 9.33 6.41 14.07
C GLN A 43 9.20 5.11 13.28
N CYS A 44 10.28 4.66 12.62
CA CYS A 44 10.29 3.41 11.87
C CYS A 44 10.66 2.19 12.75
N ALA A 45 11.04 2.40 14.02
CA ALA A 45 11.39 1.31 14.94
C ALA A 45 10.32 0.21 15.12
N PRO A 46 8.99 0.46 15.00
CA PRO A 46 7.99 -0.59 15.11
C PRO A 46 8.12 -1.74 14.08
N TRP A 47 8.82 -1.52 12.96
CA TRP A 47 9.05 -2.56 11.94
C TRP A 47 10.38 -3.31 12.10
N LYS A 48 11.19 -3.01 13.12
CA LYS A 48 12.57 -3.52 13.25
C LYS A 48 12.72 -5.06 13.20
N ASP A 49 11.71 -5.82 13.61
CA ASP A 49 11.79 -7.28 13.64
C ASP A 49 11.55 -7.89 12.26
N ASN A 50 10.89 -7.18 11.34
CA ASN A 50 10.61 -7.59 9.98
C ASN A 50 10.20 -6.40 9.12
N ALA A 51 11.13 -5.87 8.30
CA ALA A 51 10.94 -4.67 7.51
C ALA A 51 11.41 -4.82 6.06
N CYS A 52 10.81 -4.00 5.19
CA CYS A 52 11.19 -3.82 3.80
C CYS A 52 12.14 -2.64 3.54
N CYS A 53 12.35 -1.77 4.51
CA CYS A 53 13.27 -0.65 4.42
C CYS A 53 14.63 -1.03 5.03
N THR A 54 15.66 -0.22 4.79
CA THR A 54 16.95 -0.32 5.47
C THR A 54 17.06 0.70 6.61
N ALA A 55 18.05 0.54 7.49
CA ALA A 55 18.38 1.56 8.50
C ALA A 55 18.61 2.95 7.86
N ASN A 56 19.33 3.03 6.74
CA ASN A 56 19.57 4.28 6.01
C ASN A 56 18.26 4.89 5.49
N THR A 57 17.37 4.08 4.91
CA THR A 57 16.04 4.52 4.47
C THR A 57 15.24 5.09 5.65
N SER A 58 15.29 4.44 6.81
CA SER A 58 14.56 4.88 7.99
C SER A 58 15.07 6.20 8.59
N GLN A 59 16.39 6.43 8.56
CA GLN A 59 16.96 7.70 8.99
C GLN A 59 16.50 8.81 8.06
N GLU A 60 16.51 8.56 6.75
CA GLU A 60 16.22 9.57 5.73
C GLU A 60 14.73 9.81 5.50
N ALA A 61 13.87 8.95 6.05
CA ALA A 61 12.47 9.28 6.24
C ALA A 61 12.27 10.49 7.17
N HIS A 62 13.26 10.83 8.02
CA HIS A 62 13.17 11.91 9.01
C HIS A 62 13.86 13.21 8.57
N GLU A 63 14.48 13.23 7.38
CA GLU A 63 15.21 14.39 6.87
C GLU A 63 14.37 15.16 5.84
N ASP A 64 14.41 16.50 5.90
CA ASP A 64 13.85 17.35 4.85
C ASP A 64 14.73 17.25 3.59
N HIS A 65 14.14 17.20 2.39
CA HIS A 65 14.90 17.05 1.13
C HIS A 65 15.79 15.80 1.07
N SER A 66 15.38 14.73 1.75
CA SER A 66 16.16 13.48 1.84
C SER A 66 16.41 12.83 0.47
N TYR A 67 17.41 11.94 0.41
CA TYR A 67 17.73 11.24 -0.85
C TYR A 67 16.59 10.35 -1.35
N LEU A 68 15.62 10.04 -0.49
CA LEU A 68 14.49 9.17 -0.84
C LEU A 68 13.77 9.71 -2.07
N TYR A 69 13.27 10.94 -1.97
CA TYR A 69 12.48 11.57 -3.04
C TYR A 69 12.82 13.04 -3.26
N ASN A 70 13.79 13.59 -2.52
CA ASN A 70 14.11 15.02 -2.50
C ASN A 70 12.83 15.86 -2.31
N PHE A 71 11.97 15.42 -1.39
CA PHE A 71 10.67 16.04 -1.14
C PHE A 71 10.83 17.16 -0.11
N ASN A 72 10.20 18.30 -0.38
CA ASN A 72 10.18 19.44 0.53
C ASN A 72 8.85 19.49 1.28
N TRP A 73 8.86 19.12 2.57
CA TRP A 73 7.69 19.28 3.43
C TRP A 73 7.32 20.76 3.64
N ASN A 74 8.29 21.67 3.55
CA ASN A 74 8.13 23.10 3.82
C ASN A 74 7.83 23.95 2.57
N HIS A 75 7.20 23.37 1.53
CA HIS A 75 7.01 24.04 0.23
C HIS A 75 6.02 25.22 0.26
N CYS A 76 5.22 25.35 1.33
CA CYS A 76 4.32 26.49 1.57
C CYS A 76 4.65 27.26 2.87
N GLY A 77 5.90 27.16 3.32
CA GLY A 77 6.35 27.68 4.61
C GLY A 77 6.75 26.55 5.56
N PRO A 78 7.32 26.86 6.74
CA PRO A 78 7.70 25.85 7.71
C PRO A 78 6.49 25.02 8.16
N MET A 79 6.55 23.72 7.93
CA MET A 79 5.52 22.78 8.38
C MET A 79 5.65 22.55 9.89
N ARG A 80 4.54 22.52 10.63
CA ARG A 80 4.60 22.19 12.06
C ARG A 80 5.11 20.77 12.29
N GLU A 81 5.90 20.59 13.34
CA GLU A 81 6.51 19.29 13.66
C GLU A 81 5.48 18.17 13.87
N GLU A 82 4.33 18.48 14.47
CA GLU A 82 3.25 17.51 14.68
C GLU A 82 2.63 17.03 13.35
N CYS A 83 2.61 17.89 12.34
CA CYS A 83 2.16 17.60 10.98
C CYS A 83 3.22 16.79 10.23
N LYS A 84 4.48 17.24 10.27
CA LYS A 84 5.61 16.53 9.65
C LYS A 84 5.76 15.11 10.20
N ARG A 85 5.56 14.94 11.50
CA ARG A 85 5.55 13.62 12.17
C ARG A 85 4.63 12.63 11.47
N HIS A 86 3.44 13.05 11.04
CA HIS A 86 2.52 12.16 10.34
C HIS A 86 3.07 11.69 8.98
N PHE A 87 3.68 12.60 8.20
CA PHE A 87 4.30 12.25 6.93
C PHE A 87 5.55 11.37 7.06
N ILE A 88 6.31 11.55 8.14
CA ILE A 88 7.41 10.64 8.44
C ILE A 88 6.86 9.24 8.75
N GLN A 89 5.79 9.13 9.55
CA GLN A 89 5.16 7.84 9.83
C GLN A 89 4.59 7.18 8.57
N ASP A 90 3.99 7.96 7.67
CA ASP A 90 3.55 7.51 6.34
C ASP A 90 4.70 6.93 5.53
N THR A 91 5.84 7.64 5.50
CA THR A 91 7.06 7.17 4.85
C THR A 91 7.55 5.87 5.49
N CYS A 92 7.62 5.77 6.82
CA CYS A 92 7.98 4.53 7.50
C CYS A 92 7.01 3.38 7.13
N PHE A 93 5.71 3.64 7.12
CA PHE A 93 4.72 2.61 6.77
C PHE A 93 4.86 2.14 5.32
N TYR A 94 5.02 3.07 4.37
CA TYR A 94 5.19 2.77 2.95
C TYR A 94 6.49 2.02 2.67
N GLU A 95 7.61 2.50 3.21
CA GLU A 95 8.95 1.93 2.94
C GLU A 95 9.20 0.63 3.71
N CYS A 96 8.68 0.50 4.94
CA CYS A 96 9.07 -0.59 5.84
C CYS A 96 8.03 -1.72 5.95
N SER A 97 6.75 -1.49 5.69
CA SER A 97 5.72 -2.50 5.97
C SER A 97 5.77 -3.69 5.01
N PRO A 98 5.98 -4.92 5.51
CA PRO A 98 6.00 -6.13 4.67
C PRO A 98 4.60 -6.71 4.40
N HIS A 99 3.55 -6.07 4.93
CA HIS A 99 2.17 -6.56 4.91
C HIS A 99 1.29 -5.77 3.94
N LEU A 100 1.89 -5.05 2.98
CA LEU A 100 1.18 -4.27 1.97
C LEU A 100 0.84 -5.08 0.72
N GLY A 101 1.32 -6.32 0.61
CA GLY A 101 1.16 -7.18 -0.57
C GLY A 101 -0.24 -7.32 -1.17
N PRO A 102 -1.35 -7.36 -0.40
CA PRO A 102 -2.70 -7.44 -0.96
C PRO A 102 -3.06 -6.25 -1.87
N TRP A 103 -2.36 -5.12 -1.71
CA TRP A 103 -2.64 -3.85 -2.39
C TRP A 103 -1.52 -3.40 -3.33
N ILE A 104 -0.47 -4.22 -3.51
CA ILE A 104 0.60 -3.94 -4.47
C ILE A 104 0.07 -4.14 -5.90
N GLN A 105 0.31 -3.15 -6.75
CA GLN A 105 -0.01 -3.17 -8.17
C GLN A 105 1.19 -2.71 -9.01
N GLN A 106 1.33 -3.33 -10.18
CA GLN A 106 2.33 -2.97 -11.18
C GLN A 106 2.00 -1.62 -11.81
N VAL A 107 3.02 -0.80 -12.04
CA VAL A 107 2.92 0.51 -12.67
C VAL A 107 4.08 0.75 -13.62
N ASP A 108 3.81 1.48 -14.71
CA ASP A 108 4.82 1.88 -15.67
C ASP A 108 5.35 3.28 -15.32
N GLN A 109 6.33 3.33 -14.40
CA GLN A 109 6.98 4.57 -13.97
C GLN A 109 8.50 4.39 -13.92
N SER A 110 9.24 5.45 -14.24
CA SER A 110 10.71 5.40 -14.33
C SER A 110 11.43 5.11 -13.02
N TRP A 111 10.78 5.33 -11.88
CA TRP A 111 11.40 5.25 -10.55
C TRP A 111 10.85 4.14 -9.66
N ARG A 112 9.80 3.42 -10.09
CA ARG A 112 9.24 2.25 -9.39
C ARG A 112 8.48 1.38 -10.39
N LYS A 113 8.55 0.06 -10.20
CA LYS A 113 7.76 -0.91 -10.99
C LYS A 113 6.44 -1.27 -10.30
N GLU A 114 6.38 -1.10 -9.00
CA GLU A 114 5.20 -1.38 -8.19
C GLU A 114 4.85 -0.23 -7.24
N ARG A 115 3.57 -0.12 -6.90
CA ARG A 115 3.08 0.77 -5.85
C ARG A 115 1.91 0.14 -5.11
N ILE A 116 1.57 0.72 -3.96
CA ILE A 116 0.29 0.41 -3.31
C ILE A 116 -0.86 1.23 -3.91
N LEU A 117 -2.04 0.63 -3.93
CA LEU A 117 -3.31 1.28 -4.26
C LEU A 117 -4.44 0.79 -3.36
N ASN A 118 -5.25 1.74 -2.86
CA ASN A 118 -6.43 1.51 -2.05
C ASN A 118 -6.17 0.70 -0.77
N VAL A 119 -5.04 0.92 -0.10
CA VAL A 119 -4.76 0.31 1.21
C VAL A 119 -5.77 0.87 2.24
N PRO A 120 -6.58 0.03 2.90
CA PRO A 120 -7.66 0.46 3.78
C PRO A 120 -7.08 0.99 5.08
N LEU A 121 -6.92 2.30 5.23
CA LEU A 121 -6.42 2.89 6.47
C LEU A 121 -7.53 2.96 7.52
N CYS A 122 -7.16 2.70 8.78
CA CYS A 122 -8.08 2.87 9.89
C CYS A 122 -8.49 4.33 10.04
N LYS A 123 -9.74 4.53 10.46
CA LYS A 123 -10.37 5.84 10.61
C LYS A 123 -9.50 6.79 11.42
N GLU A 124 -9.01 6.35 12.57
CA GLU A 124 -8.27 7.18 13.50
C GLU A 124 -6.93 7.67 12.92
N ASP A 125 -6.24 6.83 12.14
CA ASP A 125 -4.97 7.23 11.52
C ASP A 125 -5.20 8.28 10.44
N CYS A 126 -6.24 8.12 9.62
CA CYS A 126 -6.58 9.10 8.60
C CYS A 126 -7.11 10.42 9.20
N GLU A 127 -7.99 10.36 10.20
CA GLU A 127 -8.56 11.55 10.84
C GLU A 127 -7.54 12.33 11.68
N SER A 128 -6.60 11.64 12.33
CA SER A 128 -5.52 12.29 13.08
C SER A 128 -4.71 13.25 12.19
N CYS A 129 -4.48 12.87 10.94
CA CYS A 129 -3.78 13.70 9.97
C CYS A 129 -4.56 14.98 9.66
N MET A 130 -5.88 14.91 9.47
CA MET A 130 -6.70 16.09 9.20
C MET A 130 -6.65 17.11 10.35
N VAL A 131 -6.71 16.64 11.60
CA VAL A 131 -6.62 17.52 12.79
C VAL A 131 -5.27 18.20 12.85
N LEU A 132 -4.19 17.44 12.63
CA LEU A 132 -2.82 17.94 12.70
C LEU A 132 -2.51 18.95 11.59
N HIS A 133 -3.19 18.89 10.44
CA HIS A 133 -2.86 19.71 9.27
C HIS A 133 -3.82 20.88 9.04
N LYS A 134 -4.87 21.04 9.85
CA LYS A 134 -5.95 22.02 9.64
C LYS A 134 -5.47 23.47 9.44
N GLU A 135 -4.40 23.89 10.12
CA GLU A 135 -3.85 25.24 10.02
C GLU A 135 -2.65 25.35 9.06
N GLU A 136 -2.29 24.27 8.37
CA GLU A 136 -1.21 24.27 7.38
C GLU A 136 -1.65 24.88 6.06
N TYR A 137 -0.65 25.26 5.25
CA TYR A 137 -0.84 25.65 3.86
C TYR A 137 -0.24 24.59 2.95
N PHE A 138 -0.92 24.27 1.87
CA PHE A 138 -0.50 23.24 0.93
C PHE A 138 -0.68 23.70 -0.51
N PHE A 139 0.11 23.11 -1.39
CA PHE A 139 -0.05 23.23 -2.82
C PHE A 139 -0.03 21.84 -3.47
N TYR A 140 -1.09 21.51 -4.20
CA TYR A 140 -1.20 20.25 -4.93
C TYR A 140 -0.58 20.41 -6.33
N TYR A 141 0.53 19.71 -6.60
CA TYR A 141 1.09 19.60 -7.94
C TYR A 141 1.30 18.14 -8.33
N LEU A 142 0.79 17.77 -9.50
CA LEU A 142 0.89 16.41 -10.03
C LEU A 142 2.29 16.07 -10.59
N TYR A 143 3.18 17.07 -10.77
CA TYR A 143 4.44 16.90 -11.51
C TYR A 143 5.63 17.65 -10.91
N GLY A 144 5.95 17.41 -9.63
CA GLY A 144 7.24 17.79 -9.05
C GLY A 144 7.18 18.43 -7.66
N ASN A 145 8.34 18.54 -7.01
CA ASN A 145 8.51 19.01 -5.62
C ASN A 145 8.76 20.53 -5.52
N LYS A 146 8.39 21.30 -6.56
CA LYS A 146 8.55 22.76 -6.60
C LYS A 146 7.25 23.41 -7.04
N CYS A 147 6.81 24.41 -6.28
CA CYS A 147 5.68 25.26 -6.61
C CYS A 147 5.97 26.03 -7.92
N PRO A 148 5.17 25.88 -8.99
CA PRO A 148 5.25 26.74 -10.17
C PRO A 148 5.09 28.22 -9.80
N SER A 149 5.66 29.13 -10.58
CA SER A 149 5.66 30.57 -10.28
C SER A 149 4.26 31.19 -10.12
N GLU A 150 3.23 30.56 -10.69
CA GLU A 150 1.83 31.01 -10.61
C GLU A 150 0.99 30.26 -9.58
N SER A 151 1.57 29.26 -8.91
CA SER A 151 0.87 28.50 -7.88
C SER A 151 0.77 29.28 -6.58
N LYS A 152 -0.42 29.30 -5.99
CA LYS A 152 -0.69 29.92 -4.69
C LYS A 152 -0.90 28.85 -3.64
N CYS A 153 -0.18 28.96 -2.52
CA CYS A 153 -0.45 28.18 -1.32
C CYS A 153 -1.87 28.45 -0.84
N ARG A 154 -2.61 27.38 -0.53
CA ARG A 154 -3.99 27.42 -0.03
C ARG A 154 -4.06 26.77 1.34
N LYS A 155 -5.07 27.12 2.13
CA LYS A 155 -5.26 26.45 3.42
C LYS A 155 -5.48 24.95 3.18
N TRP A 156 -4.90 24.10 4.02
CA TRP A 156 -5.01 22.64 3.90
C TRP A 156 -6.45 22.17 3.68
N THR A 157 -7.38 22.73 4.45
CA THR A 157 -8.82 22.42 4.39
C THR A 157 -9.50 22.84 3.09
N GLU A 158 -8.92 23.75 2.31
CA GLU A 158 -9.43 24.11 0.98
C GLU A 158 -8.99 23.09 -0.08
N VAL A 159 -7.82 22.48 0.10
CA VAL A 159 -7.30 21.43 -0.79
C VAL A 159 -7.92 20.07 -0.44
N PHE A 160 -7.99 19.77 0.85
CA PHE A 160 -8.53 18.53 1.40
C PHE A 160 -9.64 18.86 2.41
N PRO A 161 -10.91 18.99 1.96
CA PRO A 161 -12.02 19.38 2.83
C PRO A 161 -12.33 18.37 3.95
N THR A 162 -12.04 17.09 3.72
CA THR A 162 -12.26 16.01 4.68
C THR A 162 -11.02 15.14 4.86
N ALA A 163 -10.96 14.39 5.97
CA ALA A 163 -9.90 13.40 6.18
C ALA A 163 -9.84 12.38 5.03
N LYS A 164 -11.02 11.93 4.55
CA LYS A 164 -11.13 11.07 3.37
C LYS A 164 -10.48 11.68 2.13
N ASP A 165 -10.82 12.94 1.82
CA ASP A 165 -10.23 13.64 0.67
C ASP A 165 -8.71 13.66 0.77
N MET A 166 -8.18 13.92 1.96
CA MET A 166 -6.76 13.97 2.20
C MET A 166 -6.09 12.60 1.98
N CYS A 167 -6.51 11.56 2.72
CA CYS A 167 -5.86 10.26 2.69
C CYS A 167 -5.92 9.60 1.30
N GLU A 168 -7.05 9.78 0.60
CA GLU A 168 -7.23 9.18 -0.72
C GLU A 168 -6.50 9.95 -1.82
N LYS A 169 -6.37 11.29 -1.73
CA LYS A 169 -5.88 12.09 -2.86
C LYS A 169 -4.42 12.51 -2.76
N ILE A 170 -3.89 12.69 -1.54
CA ILE A 170 -2.54 13.25 -1.35
C ILE A 170 -1.47 12.41 -2.05
N TRP A 171 -1.64 11.09 -2.02
CA TRP A 171 -0.76 10.13 -2.69
C TRP A 171 -1.44 9.41 -3.86
N SER A 172 -2.39 10.05 -4.54
CA SER A 172 -3.07 9.51 -5.73
C SER A 172 -3.58 8.08 -5.51
N ASN A 173 -4.47 7.91 -4.55
CA ASN A 173 -5.15 6.65 -4.20
C ASN A 173 -4.23 5.53 -3.69
N SER A 174 -3.07 5.85 -3.11
CA SER A 174 -2.31 4.85 -2.32
C SER A 174 -3.17 4.29 -1.18
N TYR A 175 -3.97 5.14 -0.53
CA TYR A 175 -4.82 4.77 0.59
C TYR A 175 -6.30 4.93 0.26
N LEU A 176 -7.12 4.13 0.94
CA LEU A 176 -8.57 4.17 0.95
C LEU A 176 -9.02 4.49 2.38
N TYR A 177 -9.86 5.51 2.55
CA TYR A 177 -10.44 5.80 3.86
C TYR A 177 -11.44 4.72 4.25
N THR A 178 -11.45 4.33 5.52
CA THR A 178 -12.45 3.43 6.09
C THR A 178 -13.07 4.03 7.36
N ASP A 179 -14.33 3.66 7.63
CA ASP A 179 -14.97 3.94 8.92
C ASP A 179 -14.64 2.87 9.99
N LEU A 180 -13.66 2.02 9.71
CA LEU A 180 -13.23 0.95 10.61
C LEU A 180 -12.24 1.51 11.63
N ASN A 181 -12.50 1.18 12.89
CA ASN A 181 -11.59 1.52 13.97
C ASN A 181 -10.40 0.56 14.02
N LYS A 182 -9.29 1.01 14.61
CA LYS A 182 -8.06 0.18 14.77
C LYS A 182 -8.30 -1.20 15.38
N THR A 183 -9.25 -1.32 16.29
CA THR A 183 -9.58 -2.59 16.98
C THR A 183 -10.34 -3.59 16.10
N SER A 184 -10.77 -3.19 14.90
CA SER A 184 -11.52 -4.06 13.99
C SER A 184 -10.69 -5.24 13.46
N GLY A 185 -9.37 -5.07 13.33
CA GLY A 185 -8.51 -6.03 12.63
C GLY A 185 -8.74 -6.08 11.12
N LEU A 186 -9.45 -5.10 10.54
CA LEU A 186 -9.88 -5.06 9.13
C LEU A 186 -9.36 -3.84 8.36
N CYS A 187 -8.58 -2.98 9.01
CA CYS A 187 -7.94 -1.81 8.42
C CYS A 187 -6.47 -1.75 8.87
N MET A 188 -5.63 -1.20 8.01
CA MET A 188 -4.21 -1.04 8.24
C MET A 188 -3.93 0.14 9.15
N GLN A 189 -2.96 -0.04 10.02
CA GLN A 189 -2.51 0.94 11.02
C GLN A 189 -1.10 1.39 10.69
N MET A 190 -0.93 2.70 10.56
CA MET A 190 0.37 3.36 10.47
C MET A 190 0.99 3.53 11.86
N TRP A 191 0.14 3.78 12.86
CA TRP A 191 0.53 3.98 14.25
C TRP A 191 0.09 2.79 15.10
N PHE A 192 1.05 2.05 15.65
CA PHE A 192 0.81 0.94 16.56
C PHE A 192 1.96 0.77 17.55
N ASP A 193 1.65 0.17 18.70
CA ASP A 193 2.62 -0.25 19.71
C ASP A 193 2.59 -1.77 19.85
N GLY A 194 3.75 -2.36 20.17
CA GLY A 194 3.88 -3.80 20.35
C GLY A 194 3.86 -4.58 19.02
N PRO A 195 3.32 -5.81 18.99
CA PRO A 195 3.32 -6.64 17.79
C PRO A 195 2.57 -5.97 16.63
N ASN A 196 3.13 -6.05 15.41
CA ASN A 196 2.54 -5.43 14.22
C ASN A 196 1.14 -5.99 13.92
N PRO A 197 0.06 -5.18 14.03
CA PRO A 197 -1.32 -5.65 13.85
C PRO A 197 -1.65 -5.94 12.39
N ASN A 198 -0.88 -5.36 11.45
CA ASN A 198 -1.18 -5.38 10.02
C ASN A 198 -1.02 -6.76 9.38
N LYS A 199 -0.28 -7.68 10.01
CA LYS A 199 -0.17 -9.07 9.53
C LYS A 199 -1.54 -9.71 9.42
N LYS A 200 -2.37 -9.61 10.46
CA LYS A 200 -3.72 -10.20 10.49
C LYS A 200 -4.66 -9.54 9.49
N VAL A 201 -4.50 -8.23 9.29
CA VAL A 201 -5.27 -7.48 8.29
C VAL A 201 -4.94 -8.01 6.90
N ALA A 202 -3.65 -8.14 6.57
CA ALA A 202 -3.22 -8.67 5.28
C ALA A 202 -3.68 -10.13 5.06
N GLU A 203 -3.58 -11.00 6.07
CA GLU A 203 -4.12 -12.37 6.05
C GLU A 203 -5.60 -12.38 5.65
N TYR A 204 -6.42 -11.58 6.34
CA TYR A 204 -7.86 -11.48 6.07
C TYR A 204 -8.16 -11.10 4.61
N TYR A 205 -7.48 -10.07 4.06
CA TYR A 205 -7.75 -9.63 2.69
C TYR A 205 -7.27 -10.63 1.63
N LEU A 206 -6.20 -11.38 1.91
CA LEU A 206 -5.71 -12.43 1.01
C LEU A 206 -6.67 -13.62 0.95
N GLU A 207 -7.14 -14.10 2.10
CA GLU A 207 -8.10 -15.20 2.20
C GLU A 207 -9.41 -14.85 1.48
N ASN A 208 -9.95 -13.65 1.73
CA ASN A 208 -11.20 -13.22 1.09
C ASN A 208 -11.07 -12.94 -0.41
N ALA A 209 -9.89 -12.53 -0.89
CA ALA A 209 -9.62 -12.41 -2.32
C ALA A 209 -9.63 -13.79 -3.01
N GLN A 210 -9.03 -14.82 -2.38
CA GLN A 210 -9.02 -16.18 -2.92
C GLN A 210 -10.42 -16.79 -3.04
N HIS A 211 -11.29 -16.54 -2.06
CA HIS A 211 -12.69 -17.00 -2.10
C HIS A 211 -13.48 -16.41 -3.28
N ARG A 212 -13.17 -15.18 -3.72
CA ARG A 212 -13.78 -14.58 -4.91
C ARG A 212 -13.34 -15.24 -6.22
N HIS A 213 -12.12 -15.79 -6.27
CA HIS A 213 -11.59 -16.47 -7.47
C HIS A 213 -11.98 -17.96 -7.55
N THR A 214 -12.20 -18.63 -6.41
CA THR A 214 -12.64 -20.04 -6.37
C THR A 214 -14.11 -20.22 -6.77
N PHE A 215 -14.91 -19.16 -6.77
CA PHE A 215 -16.31 -19.17 -7.20
C PHE A 215 -16.50 -18.99 -8.73
N THR A 216 -15.44 -19.18 -9.52
CA THR A 216 -15.62 -19.39 -10.96
C THR A 216 -16.19 -20.80 -11.14
N PRO A 217 -17.40 -20.99 -11.68
CA PRO A 217 -18.04 -22.30 -11.72
C PRO A 217 -17.31 -23.19 -12.72
N ILE A 218 -16.29 -23.92 -12.25
CA ILE A 218 -15.71 -25.07 -12.95
C ILE A 218 -16.81 -26.11 -13.29
N THR A 219 -17.94 -26.06 -12.58
CA THR A 219 -19.17 -26.81 -12.84
C THR A 219 -19.83 -26.53 -14.20
N LEU A 220 -19.56 -25.39 -14.87
CA LEU A 220 -20.12 -25.13 -16.21
C LEU A 220 -19.34 -25.80 -17.35
N ILE A 221 -18.04 -26.08 -17.16
CA ILE A 221 -17.19 -26.70 -18.20
C ILE A 221 -17.47 -28.21 -18.29
N PHE A 222 -17.81 -28.87 -17.18
CA PHE A 222 -18.16 -30.30 -17.20
C PHE A 222 -19.53 -30.58 -17.85
N LEU A 223 -20.47 -29.63 -17.81
CA LEU A 223 -21.78 -29.79 -18.45
C LEU A 223 -21.74 -29.64 -19.98
N THR A 224 -20.84 -28.81 -20.52
CA THR A 224 -20.69 -28.64 -21.98
C THR A 224 -19.93 -29.78 -22.65
N VAL A 225 -19.00 -30.44 -21.94
CA VAL A 225 -18.29 -31.61 -22.48
C VAL A 225 -19.21 -32.84 -22.49
N SER A 226 -20.09 -32.97 -21.49
CA SER A 226 -21.03 -34.10 -21.41
C SER A 226 -22.08 -34.08 -22.53
N THR A 227 -22.57 -32.90 -22.93
CA THR A 227 -23.53 -32.78 -24.04
C THR A 227 -22.89 -32.99 -25.41
N PHE A 228 -21.62 -32.60 -25.60
CA PHE A 228 -20.90 -32.79 -26.86
C PHE A 228 -20.56 -34.26 -27.14
N PHE A 229 -20.33 -35.08 -26.10
CA PHE A 229 -20.09 -36.52 -26.26
C PHE A 229 -21.37 -37.32 -26.53
N VAL A 230 -22.54 -36.86 -26.05
CA VAL A 230 -23.83 -37.53 -26.33
C VAL A 230 -24.28 -37.28 -27.77
N THR A 231 -23.99 -36.11 -28.35
CA THR A 231 -24.35 -35.81 -29.74
C THR A 231 -23.43 -36.50 -30.76
N MET A 232 -22.16 -36.75 -30.45
CA MET A 232 -21.25 -37.48 -31.35
C MET A 232 -21.37 -39.01 -31.31
N LEU A 233 -22.18 -39.57 -30.42
CA LEU A 233 -22.49 -41.02 -30.37
C LEU A 233 -23.83 -41.36 -31.04
N SER A 234 -24.53 -40.35 -31.59
CA SER A 234 -25.86 -40.49 -32.20
C SER A 234 -25.87 -40.25 -33.72
N ASP A 235 -24.69 -40.12 -34.36
CA ASP A 235 -24.53 -40.09 -35.83
C ASP A 235 -23.64 -41.26 -36.30
#